data_AF-A0AAU2NXG1-F1
#
_entry.id   AF-A0AAU2NXG1-F1
#
_cell.length_a   1.000
_cell.length_b   1.000
_cell.length_c   1.000
_cell.angle_alpha   90.00
_cell.angle_beta   90.00
_cell.angle_gamma   90.00
#
_symmetry.space_group_name_H-M   'P 1'
#
loop_
_entity.id
_entity.type
_entity.pdbx_description
1 polymer ?
#
loop_
_entity_poly.entity_id
_entity_poly.type
_entity_poly.pdbx_seq_one_letter_code
_entity_poly.pdbx_strand_id
1 'polypeptide(L)'
;MVDQERYVLYREESKVLAAIGEHVDAQVGRVTVRLPRAAAEAAVAAWERDDPDDDFGEETHEQYALRGQAGDLALIGLVISDDGRWEGEEVVVDLHVHSAGAAWLQAAELGLVGRP
;
A
#
# COMPACT_ATOMS: atom_id res chain seq x y z
N MET A 1 32.07 1.36 10.27
CA MET A 1 31.29 2.45 10.87
C MET A 1 30.30 2.89 9.82
N VAL A 2 29.00 2.92 10.16
CA VAL A 2 27.99 3.50 9.26
C VAL A 2 28.35 4.96 9.08
N ASP A 3 28.43 5.41 7.82
CA ASP A 3 28.79 6.79 7.49
C ASP A 3 27.64 7.71 7.91
N GLN A 4 27.70 8.21 9.14
CA GLN A 4 26.63 9.02 9.75
C GLN A 4 26.34 10.29 8.93
N GLU A 5 27.33 10.83 8.22
CA GLU A 5 27.16 11.98 7.32
C GLU A 5 26.23 11.64 6.14
N ARG A 6 26.32 10.42 5.60
CA ARG A 6 25.42 9.95 4.54
C ARG A 6 23.98 9.80 5.02
N TYR A 7 23.77 9.33 6.25
CA TYR A 7 22.41 9.21 6.80
C TYR A 7 21.79 10.56 7.16
N VAL A 8 22.59 11.58 7.45
CA VAL A 8 22.11 12.97 7.54
C VAL A 8 21.63 13.44 6.17
N LEU A 9 22.42 13.23 5.11
CA LEU A 9 22.00 13.55 3.74
C LEU A 9 20.70 12.83 3.36
N TYR A 10 20.59 11.52 3.58
CA TYR A 10 19.39 10.74 3.26
C TYR A 10 18.14 11.20 4.02
N ARG A 11 18.31 11.73 5.23
CA ARG A 11 17.21 12.34 5.98
C ARG A 11 16.75 13.67 5.37
N GLU A 12 17.66 14.47 4.82
CA GLU A 12 17.27 15.70 4.12
C GLU A 12 16.61 15.37 2.77
N GLU A 13 17.12 14.37 2.05
CA GLU A 13 16.50 13.89 0.80
C GLU A 13 15.10 13.32 1.04
N SER A 14 14.85 12.62 2.15
CA SER A 14 13.52 12.11 2.48
C SER A 14 12.49 13.22 2.71
N LYS A 15 12.91 14.38 3.23
CA LYS A 15 12.03 15.56 3.36
C LYS A 15 11.67 16.15 1.99
N VAL A 16 12.62 16.18 1.06
CA VAL A 16 12.34 16.60 -0.32
C VAL A 16 11.34 15.66 -0.97
N LEU A 17 11.52 14.34 -0.79
CA LEU A 17 10.57 13.34 -1.27
C LEU A 17 9.17 13.54 -0.68
N ALA A 18 9.07 13.84 0.62
CA ALA A 18 7.79 14.14 1.28
C ALA A 18 7.11 15.39 0.71
N ALA A 19 7.86 16.47 0.45
CA ALA A 19 7.33 17.69 -0.15
C ALA A 19 6.80 17.46 -1.58
N ILE A 20 7.49 16.62 -2.36
CA ILE A 20 6.97 16.17 -3.66
C ILE A 20 5.66 15.40 -3.47
N GLY A 21 5.60 14.50 -2.49
CA GLY A 21 4.39 13.75 -2.14
C GLY A 21 3.18 14.65 -1.84
N GLU A 22 3.36 15.72 -1.06
CA GLU A 22 2.29 16.70 -0.77
C GLU A 22 1.77 17.37 -2.04
N HIS A 23 2.66 17.79 -2.94
CA HIS A 23 2.25 18.36 -4.22
C HIS A 23 1.55 17.35 -5.13
N VAL A 24 2.00 16.08 -5.11
CA VAL A 24 1.39 15.00 -5.87
C VAL A 24 -0.02 14.73 -5.36
N ASP A 25 -0.21 14.57 -4.05
CA ASP A 25 -1.51 14.29 -3.41
C ASP A 25 -2.58 15.33 -3.76
N ALA A 26 -2.21 16.61 -3.83
CA ALA A 26 -3.12 17.68 -4.24
C ALA A 26 -3.60 17.61 -5.71
N GLN A 27 -2.92 16.85 -6.56
CA GLN A 27 -3.17 16.77 -8.00
C GLN A 27 -3.75 15.43 -8.45
N VAL A 28 -3.40 14.37 -7.74
CA VAL A 28 -3.79 13.01 -8.07
C VAL A 28 -5.04 12.64 -7.29
N GLY A 29 -6.01 12.07 -8.00
CA GLY A 29 -7.22 11.52 -7.39
C GLY A 29 -7.13 10.00 -7.28
N ARG A 30 -8.24 9.37 -7.63
CA ARG A 30 -8.32 7.91 -7.73
C ARG A 30 -7.87 7.46 -9.13
N VAL A 31 -7.27 6.29 -9.19
CA VAL A 31 -6.95 5.58 -10.43
C VAL A 31 -7.91 4.40 -10.57
N THR A 32 -8.58 4.32 -11.71
CA THR A 32 -9.40 3.16 -12.03
C THR A 32 -8.50 1.98 -12.39
N VAL A 33 -8.62 0.89 -11.65
CA VAL A 33 -7.89 -0.36 -11.90
C VAL A 33 -8.85 -1.51 -12.15
N ARG A 34 -8.33 -2.55 -12.82
CA ARG A 34 -9.02 -3.84 -12.95
C ARG A 34 -8.17 -4.89 -12.24
N LEU A 35 -8.80 -5.65 -11.35
CA LEU A 35 -8.12 -6.67 -10.56
C LEU A 35 -8.76 -8.03 -10.83
N PRO A 36 -7.98 -9.12 -10.87
CA PRO A 36 -8.52 -10.46 -10.87
C PRO A 36 -9.43 -10.67 -9.65
N ARG A 37 -10.57 -11.31 -9.86
CA ARG A 37 -11.58 -11.59 -8.83
C ARG A 37 -10.97 -12.21 -7.58
N ALA A 38 -10.10 -13.20 -7.75
CA ALA A 38 -9.46 -13.89 -6.63
C ALA A 38 -8.60 -12.95 -5.75
N ALA A 39 -7.91 -11.97 -6.36
CA ALA A 39 -7.12 -11.00 -5.61
C ALA A 39 -8.02 -10.00 -4.87
N ALA A 40 -9.11 -9.58 -5.51
CA ALA A 40 -10.11 -8.71 -4.90
C ALA A 40 -10.82 -9.36 -3.72
N GLU A 41 -11.24 -10.62 -3.86
CA GLU A 41 -11.86 -11.40 -2.78
C GLU A 41 -10.89 -11.57 -1.60
N ALA A 42 -9.60 -11.80 -1.87
CA ALA A 42 -8.59 -11.87 -0.81
C ALA A 42 -8.41 -10.53 -0.06
N ALA A 43 -8.46 -9.40 -0.77
CA ALA A 43 -8.39 -8.08 -0.14
C ALA A 43 -9.63 -7.81 0.73
N VAL A 44 -10.83 -8.11 0.22
CA VAL A 44 -12.09 -7.99 1.00
C VAL A 44 -12.05 -8.88 2.23
N ALA A 45 -11.60 -10.13 2.11
CA ALA A 45 -11.45 -11.04 3.25
C ALA A 45 -10.44 -10.53 4.29
N ALA A 46 -9.41 -9.78 3.88
CA ALA A 46 -8.49 -9.15 4.81
C ALA A 46 -9.13 -8.00 5.60
N TRP A 47 -10.05 -7.24 4.98
CA TRP A 47 -10.84 -6.20 5.64
C TRP A 47 -11.89 -6.77 6.60
N GLU A 48 -12.59 -7.83 6.19
CA GLU A 48 -13.68 -8.45 6.96
C GLU A 48 -13.18 -9.35 8.09
N ARG A 49 -11.86 -9.58 8.19
CA ARG A 49 -11.28 -10.42 9.24
C ARG A 49 -11.43 -9.73 10.60
N ASP A 50 -12.00 -10.45 11.56
CA ASP A 50 -11.84 -10.13 12.97
C ASP A 50 -10.38 -10.40 13.38
N ASP A 51 -9.57 -9.35 13.55
CA ASP A 51 -8.23 -9.50 14.09
C ASP A 51 -8.30 -9.74 15.61
N PRO A 52 -7.54 -10.72 16.15
CA PRO A 52 -7.45 -10.92 17.58
C PRO A 52 -6.79 -9.70 18.26
N ASP A 53 -7.14 -9.45 19.53
CA ASP A 53 -6.73 -8.27 20.32
C ASP A 53 -5.27 -7.80 20.07
N ASP A 54 -5.11 -6.48 19.94
CA ASP A 54 -3.93 -5.71 19.52
C ASP A 54 -2.66 -5.78 20.42
N ASP A 55 -2.46 -6.83 21.23
CA ASP A 55 -1.23 -6.94 22.04
C ASP A 55 -0.08 -7.55 21.24
N PHE A 56 0.54 -6.73 20.39
CA PHE A 56 1.69 -7.11 19.57
C PHE A 56 3.04 -7.09 20.34
N GLY A 57 3.06 -6.58 21.57
CA GLY A 57 4.31 -6.37 22.31
C GLY A 57 5.28 -5.41 21.60
N GLU A 58 6.59 -5.64 21.74
CA GLU A 58 7.61 -4.88 20.99
C GLU A 58 7.77 -5.43 19.57
N GLU A 59 7.43 -4.61 18.56
CA GLU A 59 7.65 -4.93 17.15
C GLU A 59 9.07 -4.55 16.70
N THR A 60 9.67 -5.41 15.87
CA THR A 60 10.81 -5.03 15.03
C THR A 60 10.35 -4.14 13.87
N HIS A 61 11.29 -3.44 13.23
CA HIS A 61 10.97 -2.59 12.06
C HIS A 61 10.35 -3.40 10.90
N GLU A 62 10.80 -4.65 10.70
CA GLU A 62 10.27 -5.53 9.66
C GLU A 62 8.82 -5.95 9.98
N GLN A 63 8.52 -6.28 11.23
CA GLN A 63 7.16 -6.60 11.67
C GLN A 63 6.22 -5.41 11.51
N TYR A 64 6.66 -4.22 11.89
CA TYR A 64 5.91 -2.99 11.69
C TYR A 64 5.60 -2.75 10.21
N ALA A 65 6.58 -2.96 9.32
CA ALA A 65 6.40 -2.82 7.88
C ALA A 65 5.39 -3.83 7.33
N LEU A 66 5.48 -5.10 7.72
CA LEU A 66 4.53 -6.15 7.33
C LEU A 66 3.10 -5.84 7.81
N ARG A 67 2.95 -5.33 9.04
CA ARG A 67 1.64 -4.91 9.55
C ARG A 67 1.08 -3.73 8.77
N GLY A 68 1.93 -2.78 8.37
CA GLY A 68 1.56 -1.69 7.46
C GLY A 68 1.02 -2.21 6.12
N GLN A 69 1.73 -3.16 5.50
CA GLN A 69 1.32 -3.79 4.24
C GLN A 69 -0.02 -4.55 4.36
N ALA A 70 -0.25 -5.23 5.49
CA ALA A 70 -1.53 -5.87 5.77
C ALA A 70 -2.66 -4.84 5.91
N GLY A 71 -2.39 -3.70 6.53
CA GLY A 71 -3.31 -2.57 6.61
C GLY A 71 -3.64 -1.99 5.23
N ASP A 72 -2.65 -1.79 4.37
CA ASP A 72 -2.86 -1.32 2.99
C ASP A 72 -3.76 -2.28 2.21
N LEU A 73 -3.56 -3.59 2.35
CA LEU A 73 -4.41 -4.62 1.73
C LEU A 73 -5.85 -4.55 2.24
N ALA A 74 -6.04 -4.41 3.56
CA ALA A 74 -7.37 -4.30 4.16
C ALA A 74 -8.08 -3.02 3.70
N LEU A 75 -7.39 -1.89 3.58
CA LEU A 75 -7.97 -0.65 3.05
C LEU A 75 -8.38 -0.79 1.57
N ILE A 76 -7.60 -1.50 0.76
CA ILE A 76 -8.02 -1.87 -0.60
C ILE A 76 -9.28 -2.73 -0.55
N GLY A 77 -9.33 -3.70 0.36
CA GLY A 77 -10.49 -4.55 0.60
C GLY A 77 -11.77 -3.77 0.91
N LEU A 78 -11.69 -2.80 1.82
CA LEU A 78 -12.79 -1.89 2.14
C LEU A 78 -13.30 -1.16 0.89
N VAL A 79 -12.40 -0.53 0.14
CA VAL A 79 -12.78 0.21 -1.08
C VAL A 79 -13.42 -0.70 -2.13
N ILE A 80 -12.94 -1.93 -2.28
CA ILE A 80 -13.57 -2.92 -3.17
C ILE A 80 -14.95 -3.33 -2.64
N SER A 81 -15.12 -3.49 -1.34
CA SER A 81 -16.41 -3.87 -0.75
C SER A 81 -17.48 -2.78 -0.92
N ASP A 82 -17.08 -1.51 -0.84
CA ASP A 82 -17.97 -0.35 -0.96
C ASP A 82 -18.27 0.01 -2.42
N ASP A 83 -17.22 0.10 -3.26
CA ASP A 83 -17.28 0.72 -4.59
C ASP A 83 -16.96 -0.26 -5.75
N GLY A 84 -16.59 -1.51 -5.45
CA GLY A 84 -16.12 -2.48 -6.44
C GLY A 84 -17.22 -2.95 -7.41
N ARG A 85 -16.97 -2.77 -8.72
CA ARG A 85 -17.86 -3.26 -9.77
C ARG A 85 -17.37 -4.60 -10.29
N TRP A 86 -18.02 -5.68 -9.85
CA TRP A 86 -17.69 -7.06 -10.21
C TRP A 86 -18.20 -7.41 -11.61
N GLU A 87 -17.28 -7.80 -12.50
CA GLU A 87 -17.52 -8.10 -13.90
C GLU A 87 -16.91 -9.47 -14.26
N GLY A 88 -17.64 -10.55 -13.99
CA GLY A 88 -17.14 -11.91 -14.22
C GLY A 88 -15.95 -12.24 -13.31
N GLU A 89 -14.79 -12.51 -13.92
CA GLU A 89 -13.53 -12.86 -13.25
C GLU A 89 -12.68 -11.64 -12.87
N GLU A 90 -13.21 -10.44 -13.00
CA GLU A 90 -12.51 -9.19 -12.67
C GLU A 90 -13.39 -8.30 -11.78
N VAL A 91 -12.75 -7.40 -11.03
CA VAL A 91 -13.41 -6.24 -10.39
C VAL A 91 -12.79 -4.96 -10.94
N VAL A 92 -13.65 -3.98 -11.22
CA VAL A 92 -13.23 -2.61 -11.57
C VAL A 92 -13.47 -1.72 -10.37
N VAL A 93 -12.44 -1.00 -9.92
CA VAL A 93 -12.51 -0.17 -8.72
C VAL A 93 -11.62 1.07 -8.87
N ASP A 94 -12.07 2.19 -8.31
CA ASP A 94 -11.29 3.41 -8.22
C ASP A 94 -10.49 3.42 -6.91
N LEU A 95 -9.19 3.15 -6.99
CA LEU A 95 -8.30 3.17 -5.83
C LEU A 95 -7.64 4.52 -5.67
N HIS A 96 -7.45 4.97 -4.43
CA HIS A 96 -6.57 6.11 -4.18
C HIS A 96 -5.15 5.78 -4.69
N VAL A 97 -4.44 6.79 -5.23
CA VAL A 97 -3.08 6.57 -5.76
C VAL A 97 -2.15 5.95 -4.71
N HIS A 98 -2.37 6.27 -3.43
CA HIS A 98 -1.60 5.74 -2.32
C HIS A 98 -1.71 4.21 -2.24
N SER A 99 -2.93 3.68 -2.22
CA SER A 99 -3.18 2.23 -2.16
C SER A 99 -2.69 1.51 -3.41
N ALA A 100 -2.92 2.09 -4.59
CA ALA A 100 -2.40 1.55 -5.85
C ALA A 100 -0.85 1.54 -5.87
N GLY A 101 -0.24 2.61 -5.38
CA GLY A 101 1.21 2.76 -5.25
C GLY A 101 1.83 1.78 -4.25
N ALA A 102 1.19 1.56 -3.10
CA ALA A 102 1.64 0.61 -2.09
C ALA A 102 1.66 -0.82 -2.66
N ALA A 103 0.57 -1.25 -3.32
CA ALA A 103 0.51 -2.56 -3.97
C ALA A 103 1.57 -2.72 -5.07
N TRP A 104 1.77 -1.69 -5.89
CA TRP A 104 2.80 -1.71 -6.94
C TRP A 104 4.21 -1.75 -6.35
N LEU A 105 4.50 -0.98 -5.31
CA LEU A 105 5.81 -0.94 -4.66
C LEU A 105 6.16 -2.30 -4.05
N GLN A 106 5.20 -2.96 -3.41
CA GLN A 106 5.38 -4.33 -2.90
C GLN A 106 5.70 -5.31 -4.03
N ALA A 107 4.97 -5.24 -5.15
CA ALA A 107 5.28 -6.06 -6.32
C ALA A 107 6.69 -5.78 -6.88
N ALA A 108 7.13 -4.52 -6.87
CA ALA A 108 8.45 -4.11 -7.33
C ALA A 108 9.57 -4.61 -6.40
N GLU A 109 9.34 -4.60 -5.08
CA GLU A 109 10.26 -5.15 -4.08
C GLU A 109 10.45 -6.67 -4.24
N LEU A 110 9.38 -7.37 -4.59
CA LEU A 110 9.42 -8.80 -4.92
C LEU A 110 9.94 -9.10 -6.33
N GLY A 111 10.25 -8.08 -7.14
CA GLY A 111 10.72 -8.24 -8.52
C GLY A 111 9.65 -8.73 -9.51
N LEU A 112 8.37 -8.63 -9.16
CA LEU A 112 7.25 -9.01 -10.01
C LEU A 112 6.95 -7.96 -11.09
N VAL A 113 7.36 -6.71 -10.85
CA VAL A 113 7.30 -5.60 -11.80
C VAL A 113 8.62 -4.84 -11.82
N GLY A 114 8.97 -4.25 -12.97
CA GLY A 114 10.21 -3.47 -13.11
C GLY A 114 10.11 -2.10 -12.43
N ARG A 115 11.15 -1.71 -11.68
CA ARG A 115 11.35 -0.29 -11.35
C ARG A 115 11.78 0.45 -12.62
N PRO A 116 11.21 1.62 -12.91
CA PRO A 116 11.60 2.42 -14.08
C PRO A 116 13.09 2.79 -14.06
#